data_AF-A0A6G1SN87-F1
#
_entry.id   AF-A0A6G1SN87-F1
#
_cell.length_a   1.000
_cell.length_b   1.000
_cell.length_c   1.000
_cell.angle_alpha   90.00
_cell.angle_beta   90.00
_cell.angle_gamma   90.00
#
_symmetry.space_group_name_H-M   'P 1'
#
loop_
_entity.id
_entity.type
_entity.pdbx_description
1 polymer ?
#
loop_
_entity_poly.entity_id
_entity_poly.type
_entity_poly.pdbx_seq_one_letter_code
_entity_poly.pdbx_strand_id
1 'polypeptide(L)'
;PQVVLSLCSQRRSYSSGQEADIVVIGSGPGGYVAAIKAAQLGMKTVCIEKNATLGGTCLNVGCIPSKALLNNSHYYHMAHSGDLASRGIESSGVTLNLDKMMQQKVNAV
;
A
#
# COMPACT_ATOMS: atom_id res chain seq x y z
N PRO A 1 6.52 58.43 -14.50
CA PRO A 1 5.16 58.26 -15.07
C PRO A 1 5.17 57.28 -16.26
N GLN A 2 4.53 56.12 -16.06
CA GLN A 2 4.14 55.09 -17.04
C GLN A 2 5.14 54.62 -18.11
N VAL A 3 5.76 53.46 -17.90
CA VAL A 3 5.93 52.33 -18.85
C VAL A 3 6.37 51.13 -17.98
N VAL A 4 5.95 49.86 -18.07
CA VAL A 4 5.56 48.97 -19.15
C VAL A 4 4.73 47.81 -18.55
N LEU A 5 3.68 47.40 -19.27
CA LEU A 5 3.10 46.06 -19.38
C LEU A 5 3.80 44.92 -18.60
N SER A 6 3.06 44.23 -17.74
CA SER A 6 3.11 42.77 -17.78
C SER A 6 1.78 42.22 -17.33
N LEU A 7 1.21 41.39 -18.19
CA LEU A 7 -0.03 40.67 -17.97
C LEU A 7 0.08 39.87 -16.67
N CYS A 8 -0.53 40.36 -15.58
CA CYS A 8 -0.97 39.46 -14.52
C CYS A 8 -2.21 38.74 -15.05
N SER A 9 -1.94 37.86 -16.01
CA SER A 9 -2.80 36.76 -16.42
C SER A 9 -3.45 36.20 -15.18
N GLN A 10 -4.79 36.20 -15.19
CA GLN A 10 -5.69 35.62 -14.21
C GLN A 10 -4.98 34.68 -13.23
N ARG A 11 -4.61 35.21 -12.05
CA ARG A 11 -4.23 34.35 -10.94
C ARG A 11 -5.43 33.48 -10.64
N ARG A 12 -5.42 32.25 -11.14
CA ARG A 12 -6.25 31.18 -10.60
C ARG A 12 -5.72 30.94 -9.18
N SER A 13 -6.19 31.76 -8.25
CA SER A 13 -5.89 31.62 -6.83
C SER A 13 -6.53 30.32 -6.35
N TYR A 14 -5.79 29.22 -6.44
CA TYR A 14 -6.04 28.03 -5.64
C TYR A 14 -4.98 27.97 -4.53
N SER A 15 -4.94 29.00 -3.69
CA SER A 15 -4.28 28.88 -2.38
C SER A 15 -5.26 29.34 -1.31
N SER A 16 -6.06 28.39 -0.86
CA SER A 16 -6.67 28.37 0.47
C SER A 16 -6.75 26.89 0.87
N GLY A 17 -5.97 26.36 1.81
CA GLY A 17 -5.07 27.08 2.70
C GLY A 17 -4.23 26.19 3.63
N GLN A 18 -3.16 25.59 3.11
CA GLN A 18 -1.97 25.23 3.90
C GLN A 18 -0.74 25.23 2.99
N GLU A 19 0.30 26.02 3.31
CA GLU A 19 1.60 25.93 2.62
C GLU A 19 2.22 24.54 2.89
N ALA A 20 2.90 23.94 1.92
CA ALA A 20 3.61 22.68 2.10
C ALA A 20 4.94 22.74 1.35
N ASP A 21 6.00 22.22 1.96
CA ASP A 21 7.33 22.14 1.35
C ASP A 21 7.38 21.02 0.31
N ILE A 22 6.62 19.95 0.54
CA ILE A 22 6.53 18.81 -0.37
C ILE A 22 5.11 18.24 -0.40
N VAL A 23 4.68 17.90 -1.61
CA VAL A 23 3.40 17.21 -1.86
C VAL A 23 3.70 15.90 -2.58
N VAL A 24 3.29 14.79 -1.98
CA VAL A 24 3.43 13.45 -2.54
C VAL A 24 2.08 12.98 -3.04
N ILE A 25 1.99 12.64 -4.33
CA ILE A 25 0.76 12.14 -4.95
C ILE A 25 0.87 10.61 -5.08
N GLY A 26 0.04 9.92 -4.31
CA GLY A 26 -0.01 8.47 -4.19
C GLY A 26 0.59 7.98 -2.87
N SER A 27 -0.12 7.07 -2.20
CA SER A 27 0.29 6.45 -0.93
C SER A 27 0.80 5.02 -1.08
N GLY A 28 1.35 4.67 -2.24
CA GLY A 28 2.06 3.41 -2.41
C GLY A 28 3.37 3.36 -1.60
N PRO A 29 4.10 2.22 -1.60
CA PRO A 29 5.37 2.08 -0.87
C PRO A 29 6.41 3.14 -1.23
N GLY A 30 6.46 3.61 -2.48
CA GLY A 30 7.32 4.75 -2.82
C GLY A 30 6.83 6.08 -2.25
N GLY A 31 5.51 6.30 -2.24
CA GLY A 31 4.90 7.56 -1.85
C GLY A 31 4.88 7.79 -0.35
N TYR A 32 4.27 6.88 0.43
CA TYR A 32 4.20 7.08 1.88
C TYR A 32 5.59 7.08 2.53
N VAL A 33 6.55 6.30 2.02
CA VAL A 33 7.93 6.30 2.53
C VAL A 33 8.62 7.63 2.24
N ALA A 34 8.47 8.18 1.02
CA ALA A 34 8.99 9.50 0.69
C ALA A 34 8.37 10.59 1.56
N ALA A 35 7.06 10.53 1.78
CA ALA A 35 6.34 11.48 2.64
C ALA A 35 6.83 11.42 4.10
N ILE A 36 6.97 10.21 4.65
CA ILE A 36 7.52 10.00 6.01
C ILE A 36 8.94 10.54 6.09
N LYS A 37 9.79 10.25 5.08
CA LYS A 37 11.18 10.70 5.10
C LYS A 37 11.29 12.22 5.03
N ALA A 38 10.47 12.88 4.23
CA ALA A 38 10.46 14.34 4.16
C ALA A 38 9.97 14.97 5.48
N ALA A 39 8.95 14.40 6.12
CA ALA A 39 8.51 14.82 7.44
C ALA A 39 9.63 14.67 8.50
N GLN A 40 10.39 13.57 8.45
CA GLN A 40 11.56 13.37 9.33
C GLN A 40 12.68 14.40 9.11
N LEU A 41 12.78 14.98 7.90
CA LEU A 41 13.72 16.06 7.58
C LEU A 41 13.21 17.45 7.96
N GLY A 42 12.04 17.54 8.62
CA GLY A 42 11.45 18.80 9.08
C GLY A 42 10.60 19.53 8.03
N MET A 43 10.32 18.89 6.88
CA MET A 43 9.50 19.49 5.82
C MET A 43 8.01 19.33 6.13
N LYS A 44 7.23 20.39 5.93
CA LYS A 44 5.77 20.34 5.97
C LYS A 44 5.26 19.55 4.77
N THR A 45 4.93 18.29 5.02
CA THR A 45 4.67 17.29 3.99
C THR A 45 3.19 16.94 3.90
N VAL A 46 2.65 16.93 2.67
CA VAL A 46 1.28 16.48 2.38
C VAL A 46 1.33 15.23 1.50
N CYS A 47 0.63 14.16 1.89
CA CYS A 47 0.47 12.95 1.08
C CYS A 47 -0.99 12.85 0.63
N ILE A 48 -1.21 12.67 -0.67
CA ILE A 48 -2.54 12.63 -1.28
C ILE A 48 -2.77 11.23 -1.85
N GLU A 49 -3.88 10.61 -1.48
CA GLU A 49 -4.34 9.33 -2.02
C GLU A 49 -5.77 9.46 -2.51
N LYS A 50 -6.08 8.84 -3.65
CA LYS A 50 -7.45 8.83 -4.20
C LYS A 50 -8.31 7.71 -3.62
N ASN A 51 -7.68 6.62 -3.19
CA ASN A 51 -8.34 5.46 -2.63
C ASN A 51 -8.78 5.72 -1.18
N ALA A 52 -9.78 4.99 -0.71
CA ALA A 52 -10.27 5.09 0.66
C ALA A 52 -9.24 4.62 1.72
N THR A 53 -8.34 3.71 1.33
CA THR A 53 -7.27 3.18 2.16
C THR A 53 -5.90 3.57 1.60
N LEU A 54 -4.91 3.71 2.48
CA LEU A 54 -3.52 3.99 2.11
C LEU A 54 -2.79 2.69 1.70
N GLY A 55 -1.54 2.81 1.24
CA GLY A 55 -0.64 1.68 0.96
C GLY A 55 -0.58 1.26 -0.52
N GLY A 56 -1.44 1.85 -1.35
CA GLY A 56 -1.44 1.67 -2.80
C GLY A 56 -1.56 0.21 -3.25
N THR A 57 -0.98 -0.11 -4.41
CA THR A 57 -1.08 -1.45 -5.01
C THR A 57 -0.47 -2.52 -4.12
N CYS A 58 0.72 -2.27 -3.56
CA CYS A 58 1.48 -3.27 -2.81
C CYS A 58 0.69 -3.85 -1.63
N LEU A 59 0.08 -2.97 -0.82
CA LEU A 59 -0.71 -3.35 0.34
C LEU A 59 -2.07 -3.92 -0.08
N ASN A 60 -2.83 -3.17 -0.89
CA ASN A 60 -4.25 -3.47 -1.06
C ASN A 60 -4.54 -4.62 -2.04
N VAL A 61 -3.78 -4.72 -3.14
CA VAL A 61 -4.11 -5.63 -4.26
C VAL A 61 -2.89 -6.30 -4.90
N GLY A 62 -1.75 -6.26 -4.23
CA GLY A 62 -0.46 -6.62 -4.80
C GLY A 62 0.29 -7.60 -3.91
N CYS A 63 1.48 -7.19 -3.47
CA CYS A 63 2.44 -8.03 -2.79
C CYS A 63 1.87 -8.68 -1.52
N ILE A 64 1.21 -7.91 -0.67
CA ILE A 64 0.72 -8.40 0.62
C ILE A 64 -0.34 -9.50 0.47
N PRO A 65 -1.47 -9.28 -0.26
CA PRO A 65 -2.47 -10.34 -0.43
C PRO A 65 -1.92 -11.52 -1.24
N SER A 66 -1.02 -11.29 -2.19
CA SER A 66 -0.39 -12.38 -2.95
C SER A 66 0.50 -13.26 -2.05
N LYS A 67 1.28 -12.66 -1.15
CA LYS A 67 2.15 -13.41 -0.24
C LYS A 67 1.36 -14.11 0.87
N ALA A 68 0.25 -13.53 1.33
CA ALA A 68 -0.67 -14.22 2.24
C ALA A 68 -1.24 -15.51 1.62
N LEU A 69 -1.69 -15.43 0.36
CA LEU A 69 -2.19 -16.62 -0.36
C LEU A 69 -1.09 -17.64 -0.64
N LEU A 70 0.10 -17.19 -1.07
CA LEU A 70 1.24 -18.08 -1.30
C LEU A 70 1.61 -18.85 -0.03
N ASN A 71 1.69 -18.18 1.12
CA ASN A 71 2.01 -18.83 2.40
C ASN A 71 0.97 -19.90 2.77
N ASN A 72 -0.32 -19.58 2.68
CA ASN A 72 -1.40 -20.52 2.98
C ASN A 72 -1.41 -21.70 2.00
N SER A 73 -1.16 -21.45 0.72
CA SER A 73 -1.07 -22.51 -0.30
C SER A 73 0.14 -23.43 -0.07
N HIS A 74 1.26 -22.87 0.41
CA HIS A 74 2.45 -23.62 0.75
C HIS A 74 2.19 -24.57 1.93
N TYR A 75 1.49 -24.11 2.97
CA TYR A 75 1.08 -24.99 4.08
C TYR A 75 0.14 -26.11 3.62
N TYR A 76 -0.85 -25.78 2.79
CA TYR A 76 -1.73 -26.80 2.21
C TYR A 76 -0.94 -27.83 1.40
N HIS A 77 0.00 -27.36 0.56
CA HIS A 77 0.87 -28.23 -0.21
C HIS A 77 1.70 -29.15 0.68
N MET A 78 2.40 -28.62 1.69
CA MET A 78 3.21 -29.41 2.63
C MET A 78 2.40 -30.50 3.35
N ALA A 79 1.15 -30.19 3.70
CA ALA A 79 0.25 -31.14 4.36
C ALA A 79 -0.27 -32.23 3.41
N HIS A 80 -0.28 -31.98 2.10
CA HIS A 80 -0.79 -32.91 1.09
C HIS A 80 0.32 -33.70 0.37
N SER A 81 1.53 -33.13 0.24
CA SER A 81 2.68 -33.72 -0.45
C SER A 81 3.39 -34.81 0.37
N GLY A 82 3.11 -34.91 1.67
CA GLY A 82 3.81 -35.80 2.58
C GLY A 82 5.12 -35.24 3.13
N ASP A 83 5.48 -33.98 2.80
CA ASP A 83 6.68 -33.33 3.33
C ASP A 83 6.68 -33.27 4.85
N LEU A 84 5.51 -33.11 5.46
CA LEU A 84 5.33 -33.14 6.91
C LEU A 84 5.68 -34.50 7.53
N ALA A 85 5.41 -35.61 6.83
CA ALA A 85 5.71 -36.95 7.33
C ALA A 85 7.22 -37.19 7.48
N SER A 86 8.03 -36.67 6.55
CA SER A 86 9.50 -36.71 6.66
C SER A 86 10.05 -35.95 7.87
N ARG A 87 9.24 -35.05 8.44
CA ARG A 87 9.55 -34.25 9.62
C ARG A 87 8.90 -34.80 10.89
N GLY A 88 8.32 -36.00 10.84
CA GLY A 88 7.65 -36.64 11.96
C GLY A 88 6.26 -36.07 12.29
N ILE A 89 5.64 -35.32 11.37
CA ILE A 89 4.30 -34.76 11.53
C ILE A 89 3.32 -35.56 10.66
N GLU A 90 2.43 -36.29 11.30
CA GLU A 90 1.36 -37.02 10.64
C GLU A 90 0.12 -36.12 10.49
N SER A 91 -0.30 -35.84 9.26
CA SER A 91 -1.55 -35.14 8.97
C SER A 91 -2.39 -35.94 7.98
N SER A 92 -3.58 -36.36 8.39
CA SER A 92 -4.54 -37.09 7.56
C SER A 92 -5.82 -36.27 7.36
N GLY A 93 -6.40 -36.32 6.16
CA GLY A 93 -7.70 -35.72 5.88
C GLY A 93 -7.75 -34.19 5.78
N VAL A 94 -6.65 -33.52 5.41
CA VAL A 94 -6.63 -32.05 5.26
C VAL A 94 -7.44 -31.62 4.03
N THR A 95 -8.42 -30.73 4.25
CA THR A 95 -9.28 -30.17 3.20
C THR A 95 -9.12 -28.65 3.09
N LEU A 96 -9.22 -28.13 1.87
CA LEU A 96 -9.12 -26.68 1.62
C LEU A 96 -10.49 -26.02 1.79
N ASN A 97 -10.57 -25.06 2.72
CA ASN A 97 -11.68 -24.11 2.79
C ASN A 97 -11.27 -22.79 2.14
N LEU A 98 -11.67 -22.59 0.89
CA LEU A 98 -11.28 -21.42 0.11
C LEU A 98 -11.88 -20.12 0.67
N ASP A 99 -13.12 -20.14 1.14
CA ASP A 99 -13.79 -18.95 1.68
C ASP A 99 -13.05 -18.39 2.89
N LYS A 100 -12.66 -19.26 3.84
CA LYS A 100 -11.86 -18.87 5.00
C LYS A 100 -10.46 -18.38 4.59
N MET A 101 -9.85 -19.00 3.59
CA MET A 101 -8.54 -18.57 3.08
C MET A 101 -8.63 -17.16 2.46
N MET A 102 -9.71 -16.88 1.73
CA MET A 102 -9.96 -15.56 1.13
C MET A 102 -10.31 -14.50 2.17
N GLN A 103 -11.00 -14.86 3.24
CA GLN A 103 -11.21 -13.97 4.41
C GLN A 103 -9.89 -13.65 5.11
N GLN A 104 -9.03 -14.64 5.33
CA GLN A 104 -7.68 -14.43 5.89
C GLN A 104 -6.83 -13.51 5.02
N LYS A 105 -6.92 -13.61 3.68
CA LYS A 105 -6.26 -12.68 2.76
C LYS A 105 -6.68 -11.22 3.00
N VAL A 106 -7.97 -10.97 3.27
CA VAL A 106 -8.47 -9.62 3.57
C VAL A 106 -7.92 -9.13 4.91
N ASN A 107 -7.80 -9.99 5.92
CA ASN A 107 -7.24 -9.62 7.23
C ASN A 107 -5.73 -9.30 7.19
N ALA A 108 -5.02 -9.72 6.13
CA ALA A 108 -3.60 -9.45 5.98
C ALA A 108 -3.29 -8.04 5.45
N VAL A 109 -4.32 -7.28 5.04
CA VAL A 109 -4.24 -5.96 4.41
C VAL A 109 -4.73 -4.88 5.37
#